data_AF-A0A0A2TE63-F1
#
_entry.id   AF-A0A0A2TE63-F1
#
_cell.length_a   1.000
_cell.length_b   1.000
_cell.length_c   1.000
_cell.angle_alpha   90.00
_cell.angle_beta   90.00
_cell.angle_gamma   90.00
#
_symmetry.space_group_name_H-M   'P 1'
#
loop_
_entity.id
_entity.type
_entity.pdbx_description
1 polymer ?
#
loop_
_entity_poly.entity_id
_entity_poly.type
_entity_poly.pdbx_seq_one_letter_code
_entity_poly.pdbx_strand_id
1 'polypeptide(L)'
;MHIQFDSININNMEMNSGVFTGSNYQANWSTNFKMNNGIGLVVGNGNVIAHNLNIVDDNDIVDTPIKTVSNNYKEAEKKGEET
;
A
#
# COMPACT_ATOMS: atom_id res chain seq x y z
N MET A 1 -23.89 23.47 10.26
CA MET A 1 -22.96 22.80 11.20
C MET A 1 -21.65 22.62 10.46
N HIS A 2 -20.56 23.20 10.97
CA HIS A 2 -19.23 23.18 10.37
C HIS A 2 -18.32 22.37 11.32
N ILE A 3 -17.72 21.30 10.83
CA ILE A 3 -16.79 20.47 11.61
C ILE A 3 -15.41 20.65 10.98
N GLN A 4 -14.49 21.27 11.73
CA GLN A 4 -13.14 21.56 11.30
C GLN A 4 -12.17 20.88 12.26
N PHE A 5 -11.31 20.02 11.73
CA PHE A 5 -10.19 19.46 12.47
C PHE A 5 -9.05 20.46 12.48
N ASP A 6 -8.35 20.60 13.61
CA ASP A 6 -7.20 21.51 13.78
C ASP A 6 -5.99 21.04 12.96
N SER A 7 -5.65 19.75 13.05
CA SER A 7 -4.65 19.11 12.21
C SER A 7 -4.92 17.63 12.01
N ILE A 8 -4.46 17.10 10.87
CA ILE A 8 -4.31 15.66 10.66
C ILE A 8 -2.82 15.37 10.82
N ASN A 9 -2.44 14.73 11.92
CA ASN A 9 -1.06 14.33 12.16
C ASN A 9 -0.87 12.85 11.81
N ILE A 10 -0.04 12.58 10.81
CA ILE A 10 0.27 11.24 10.34
C ILE A 10 1.73 10.95 10.71
N ASN A 11 1.92 10.12 11.73
CA ASN A 11 3.27 9.81 12.22
C ASN A 11 3.98 8.74 11.39
N ASN A 12 3.22 7.87 10.72
CA ASN A 12 3.75 6.88 9.80
C ASN A 12 2.68 6.42 8.80
N MET A 13 3.11 6.06 7.61
CA MET A 13 2.31 5.39 6.59
C MET A 13 3.18 4.38 5.89
N GLU A 14 2.63 3.21 5.60
CA GLU A 14 3.32 2.20 4.80
C GLU A 14 2.41 1.69 3.70
N MET A 15 3.04 1.17 2.65
CA MET A 15 2.52 0.45 1.48
C MET A 15 1.01 0.53 1.23
N ASN A 16 0.64 1.04 0.04
CA ASN A 16 -0.76 1.14 -0.38
C ASN A 16 -1.64 1.94 0.61
N SER A 17 -1.11 3.06 1.11
CA SER A 17 -1.78 3.94 2.06
C SER A 17 -2.15 5.29 1.45
N GLY A 18 -3.12 5.95 2.06
CA GLY A 18 -3.54 7.29 1.68
C GLY A 18 -4.45 7.89 2.75
N VAL A 19 -4.46 9.22 2.81
CA VAL A 19 -5.33 9.99 3.69
C VAL A 19 -6.23 10.86 2.83
N PHE A 20 -7.54 10.72 3.03
CA PHE A 20 -8.55 11.34 2.18
C PHE A 20 -9.57 12.07 3.03
N THR A 21 -9.96 13.27 2.58
CA THR A 21 -10.95 14.13 3.23
C THR A 21 -11.84 14.79 2.18
N GLY A 22 -13.07 15.12 2.55
CA GLY A 22 -14.10 15.63 1.64
C GLY A 22 -14.85 14.52 0.91
N SER A 23 -15.34 14.80 -0.30
CA SER A 23 -15.96 13.80 -1.18
C SER A 23 -14.91 13.17 -2.07
N ASN A 24 -14.76 11.85 -2.00
CA ASN A 24 -13.67 11.15 -2.66
C ASN A 24 -14.09 9.77 -3.19
N TYR A 25 -13.42 9.33 -4.28
CA TYR A 25 -13.56 8.01 -4.88
C TYR A 25 -12.17 7.44 -5.19
N GLN A 26 -11.81 6.35 -4.51
CA GLN A 26 -10.54 5.65 -4.70
C GLN A 26 -10.85 4.24 -5.18
N ALA A 27 -10.57 3.98 -6.45
CA ALA A 27 -10.74 2.66 -7.04
C ALA A 27 -9.46 2.21 -7.72
N ASN A 28 -9.38 0.90 -7.96
CA ASN A 28 -8.27 0.25 -8.68
C ASN A 28 -6.91 0.39 -8.01
N TRP A 29 -6.89 0.44 -6.67
CA TRP A 29 -5.64 0.34 -5.91
C TRP A 29 -5.12 -1.09 -6.00
N SER A 30 -3.89 -1.24 -6.47
CA SER A 30 -3.20 -2.51 -6.44
C SER A 30 -1.76 -2.25 -6.06
N THR A 31 -1.25 -3.01 -5.11
CA THR A 31 0.15 -3.01 -4.74
C THR A 31 0.59 -4.45 -4.68
N ASN A 32 1.70 -4.75 -5.35
CA ASN A 32 2.37 -6.03 -5.22
C ASN A 32 3.79 -5.72 -4.79
N PHE A 33 4.21 -6.33 -3.70
CA PHE A 33 5.57 -6.16 -3.22
C PHE A 33 5.99 -7.45 -2.54
N LYS A 34 7.30 -7.64 -2.50
CA LYS A 34 7.95 -8.60 -1.64
C LYS A 34 9.03 -7.85 -0.89
N MET A 35 9.17 -8.16 0.39
CA MET A 35 10.04 -7.44 1.31
C MET A 35 10.88 -8.44 2.09
N ASN A 36 12.19 -8.21 2.05
CA ASN A 36 13.21 -9.05 2.64
C ASN A 36 14.00 -8.21 3.64
N ASN A 37 13.30 -7.79 4.70
CA ASN A 37 13.87 -6.87 5.67
C ASN A 37 14.55 -7.62 6.81
N GLY A 38 15.84 -7.34 7.01
CA GLY A 38 16.58 -7.88 8.14
C GLY A 38 16.11 -7.26 9.48
N ILE A 39 16.13 -5.94 9.57
CA ILE A 39 15.68 -5.20 10.78
C ILE A 39 14.22 -4.75 10.66
N GLY A 40 13.78 -4.39 9.45
CA GLY A 40 12.44 -3.85 9.25
C GLY A 40 12.34 -2.35 9.55
N LEU A 41 11.12 -1.92 9.78
CA LEU A 41 10.77 -0.53 10.05
C LEU A 41 11.03 -0.16 11.52
N VAL A 42 11.63 1.01 11.75
CA VAL A 42 11.83 1.56 13.10
C VAL A 42 11.36 3.01 13.11
N VAL A 43 10.30 3.30 13.86
CA VAL A 43 9.64 4.62 13.86
C VAL A 43 9.36 5.08 15.28
N GLY A 44 9.31 6.39 15.48
CA GLY A 44 9.11 7.02 16.79
C GLY A 44 10.41 7.52 17.42
N ASN A 45 10.31 8.05 18.63
CA ASN A 45 11.41 8.71 19.34
C ASN A 45 12.04 7.79 20.38
N GLY A 46 13.36 7.88 20.57
CA GLY A 46 14.07 7.08 21.58
C GLY A 46 14.44 5.67 21.13
N ASN A 47 14.38 5.39 19.82
CA ASN A 47 14.74 4.08 19.28
C ASN A 47 16.25 3.86 19.37
N VAL A 48 16.65 2.78 20.05
CA VAL A 48 18.04 2.34 20.13
C VAL A 48 18.12 0.93 19.56
N ILE A 49 18.95 0.77 18.55
CA ILE A 49 19.20 -0.50 17.88
C ILE A 49 20.71 -0.75 17.95
N ALA A 50 21.13 -1.72 18.75
CA ALA A 50 22.55 -2.02 18.94
C ALA A 50 22.81 -3.53 18.92
N HIS A 51 24.01 -3.91 18.46
CA HIS A 51 24.50 -5.30 18.40
C HIS A 51 23.68 -6.26 17.52
N ASN A 52 23.06 -5.77 16.44
CA ASN A 52 22.28 -6.60 15.54
C ASN A 52 23.12 -7.11 14.37
N LEU A 53 23.04 -8.41 14.12
CA LEU A 53 23.49 -9.04 12.87
C LEU A 53 22.23 -9.57 12.18
N ASN A 54 21.99 -9.12 10.95
CA ASN A 54 20.83 -9.56 10.17
C ASN A 54 21.32 -10.19 8.88
N ILE A 55 20.80 -11.37 8.59
CA ILE A 55 21.05 -12.09 7.36
C ILE A 55 19.68 -12.32 6.74
N VAL A 56 19.52 -11.86 5.50
CA VAL A 56 18.37 -12.21 4.70
C VAL A 56 18.89 -13.00 3.52
N ASP A 57 18.60 -14.30 3.53
CA ASP A 57 18.96 -15.23 2.48
C ASP A 57 17.66 -15.67 1.81
N ASP A 58 17.56 -15.37 0.52
CA ASP A 58 16.41 -15.71 -0.29
C ASP A 58 16.88 -16.18 -1.66
N ASN A 59 17.15 -17.47 -1.70
CA ASN A 59 17.79 -18.15 -2.82
C ASN A 59 16.74 -18.91 -3.64
N ASP A 60 15.79 -18.18 -4.20
CA ASP A 60 14.80 -18.72 -5.11
C ASP A 60 15.22 -18.58 -6.58
N ILE A 61 14.67 -19.47 -7.43
CA ILE A 61 14.90 -19.44 -8.89
C ILE A 61 13.95 -18.43 -9.56
N VAL A 62 12.76 -18.23 -8.98
CA VAL A 62 11.77 -17.24 -9.42
C VAL A 62 11.18 -16.57 -8.19
N ASP A 63 11.50 -15.29 -8.02
CA ASP A 63 10.98 -14.45 -6.96
C ASP A 63 9.72 -13.71 -7.40
N THR A 64 8.68 -13.77 -6.56
CA THR A 64 7.49 -12.92 -6.60
C THR A 64 6.90 -12.70 -8.01
N PRO A 65 6.37 -13.76 -8.67
CA PRO A 65 5.67 -13.59 -9.94
C PRO A 65 4.32 -12.88 -9.71
N ILE A 66 4.23 -11.64 -10.17
CA ILE A 66 3.04 -10.79 -9.98
C ILE A 66 2.13 -10.89 -11.21
N LYS A 67 0.85 -11.20 -10.99
CA LYS A 67 -0.19 -11.15 -12.00
C LYS A 67 -1.21 -10.06 -11.66
N THR A 68 -1.17 -8.94 -12.37
CA THR A 68 -2.21 -7.92 -12.27
C THR A 68 -3.49 -8.43 -12.92
N VAL A 69 -4.58 -8.55 -12.16
CA VAL A 69 -5.92 -8.73 -12.75
C VAL A 69 -6.40 -7.34 -13.17
N SER A 70 -6.34 -7.02 -14.47
CA SER A 70 -7.09 -5.88 -14.98
C SER A 70 -8.57 -6.24 -14.90
N ASN A 71 -9.31 -5.62 -13.98
CA ASN A 71 -10.77 -5.74 -13.99
C ASN A 71 -11.27 -5.22 -15.34
N ASN A 72 -11.80 -6.13 -16.18
CA ASN A 72 -12.38 -5.85 -17.49
C ASN A 72 -13.70 -5.06 -17.36
N TYR A 73 -13.66 -3.82 -16.85
CA TYR A 73 -14.83 -2.95 -16.84
C TYR A 73 -15.31 -2.55 -18.25
N LYS A 74 -14.56 -2.91 -19.31
CA LYS A 74 -14.99 -2.74 -20.70
C LYS A 74 -16.06 -3.74 -21.17
N GLU A 75 -16.46 -4.72 -20.35
CA GLU A 75 -17.58 -5.62 -20.70
C GLU A 75 -18.95 -5.14 -20.17
N ALA A 76 -18.99 -4.20 -19.22
CA ALA A 76 -20.25 -3.65 -18.71
C ALA A 76 -20.79 -2.50 -19.58
N GLU A 77 -19.92 -1.69 -20.19
CA GLU A 77 -20.34 -0.62 -21.12
C GLU A 77 -20.90 -1.18 -22.44
N LYS A 78 -20.34 -2.29 -22.95
CA LYS A 78 -20.83 -2.92 -24.19
C LYS A 78 -22.22 -3.55 -24.08
N LYS A 79 -22.70 -3.87 -22.88
CA LYS A 79 -24.05 -4.43 -22.67
C LYS A 79 -25.12 -3.36 -22.42
N GLY A 80 -24.73 -2.10 -22.23
CA GLY A 80 -25.64 -0.97 -22.04
C GLY A 80 -25.97 -0.20 -23.32
N GLU A 81 -25.27 -0.47 -24.43
CA GLU A 81 -25.51 0.16 -25.74
C GLU A 81 -26.27 -0.76 -26.72
N GLU A 82 -26.61 -2.00 -26.31
CA GLU A 82 -27.38 -2.97 -27.12
C GLU A 82 -28.85 -3.14 -26.65
N THR A 83 -29.45 -2.14 -25.99
CA THR A 83 -30.90 -2.10 -25.72
C THR A 83 -31.53 -0.75 -26.03
#